data_AF-A0A212I9E2-F1
#
_entry.id   AF-A0A212I9E2-F1
#
_cell.length_a   1.000
_cell.length_b   1.000
_cell.length_c   1.000
_cell.angle_alpha   90.00
_cell.angle_beta   90.00
_cell.angle_gamma   90.00
#
_symmetry.space_group_name_H-M   'P 1'
#
loop_
_entity.id
_entity.type
_entity.pdbx_description
1 polymer ?
#
loop_
_entity_poly.entity_id
_entity_poly.type
_entity_poly.pdbx_seq_one_letter_code
_entity_poly.pdbx_strand_id
1 'polypeptide(L)'
;MATSYISEHSAEYYLVPALKKILQEKYSHVAPVFPWMSREFCKISRRLHKDDLFHVLVMFPRRPKFNDPDNGEIYVTINHELEAFNKVGEEKGVPVIAGCPRAVDIWDLANCHNYVWLDLAQSNNHEYLNPISKMEKKGCLLEKEDIVALVRNSAIFNLETFEDFWRDAKETQPYRMYGSQYKPVYFLIKIY
;
A
#
# COMPACT_ATOMS: atom_id res chain seq x y z
N MET A 1 17.83 -14.52 -11.47
CA MET A 1 17.30 -13.25 -10.92
C MET A 1 15.83 -13.47 -10.61
N ALA A 2 15.35 -13.07 -9.43
CA ALA A 2 13.96 -13.32 -9.05
C ALA A 2 13.00 -12.63 -10.02
N THR A 3 12.09 -13.40 -10.61
CA THR A 3 11.15 -12.93 -11.64
C THR A 3 9.72 -13.13 -11.18
N SER A 4 8.80 -12.30 -11.69
CA SER A 4 7.38 -12.41 -11.38
C SER A 4 6.60 -12.77 -12.65
N TYR A 5 5.49 -13.48 -12.47
CA TYR A 5 4.57 -13.85 -13.55
C TYR A 5 3.43 -12.83 -13.74
N ILE A 6 3.34 -11.79 -12.88
CA ILE A 6 2.35 -10.69 -12.99
C ILE A 6 2.99 -9.32 -12.83
N SER A 7 2.28 -8.25 -13.22
CA SER A 7 2.65 -6.86 -12.91
C SER A 7 2.12 -6.42 -11.55
N GLU A 8 2.67 -5.33 -11.02
CA GLU A 8 2.18 -4.67 -9.81
C GLU A 8 0.71 -4.24 -9.96
N HIS A 9 0.32 -3.78 -11.17
CA HIS A 9 -1.07 -3.42 -11.45
C HIS A 9 -2.01 -4.62 -11.45
N SER A 10 -1.53 -5.81 -11.84
CA SER A 10 -2.34 -7.03 -11.71
C SER A 10 -2.49 -7.43 -10.24
N ALA A 11 -1.43 -7.31 -9.43
CA ALA A 11 -1.50 -7.57 -7.98
C ALA A 11 -2.50 -6.64 -7.28
N GLU A 12 -2.60 -5.38 -7.72
CA GLU A 12 -3.56 -4.39 -7.22
C GLU A 12 -5.01 -4.90 -7.26
N TYR A 13 -5.42 -5.60 -8.32
CA TYR A 13 -6.78 -6.13 -8.46
C TYR A 13 -7.18 -7.13 -7.37
N TYR A 14 -6.21 -7.78 -6.73
CA TYR A 14 -6.44 -8.72 -5.63
C TYR A 14 -6.24 -8.06 -4.27
N LEU A 15 -5.23 -7.20 -4.14
CA LEU A 15 -4.88 -6.55 -2.89
C LEU A 15 -5.88 -5.48 -2.47
N VAL A 16 -6.34 -4.63 -3.40
CA VAL A 16 -7.26 -3.53 -3.08
C VAL A 16 -8.58 -4.02 -2.47
N PRO A 17 -9.31 -4.99 -3.08
CA PRO A 17 -10.54 -5.49 -2.46
C PRO A 17 -10.27 -6.22 -1.14
N ALA A 18 -9.15 -6.95 -1.01
CA ALA A 18 -8.79 -7.65 0.21
C ALA A 18 -8.54 -6.67 1.39
N LEU A 19 -7.72 -5.64 1.16
CA LEU A 19 -7.45 -4.62 2.17
C LEU A 19 -8.69 -3.80 2.52
N LYS A 20 -9.50 -3.44 1.50
CA LYS A 20 -10.78 -2.77 1.73
C LYS A 20 -11.68 -3.59 2.65
N LYS A 21 -11.79 -4.90 2.43
CA LYS A 21 -12.59 -5.80 3.27
C LYS A 21 -12.10 -5.81 4.72
N ILE A 22 -10.78 -5.87 4.95
CA ILE A 22 -10.17 -5.80 6.29
C ILE A 22 -10.60 -4.50 7.00
N LEU A 23 -10.41 -3.36 6.33
CA LEU A 23 -10.75 -2.05 6.90
C LEU A 23 -12.26 -1.90 7.15
N GLN A 24 -13.09 -2.45 6.27
CA GLN A 24 -14.55 -2.41 6.39
C GLN A 24 -15.10 -3.24 7.56
N GLU A 25 -14.29 -4.07 8.22
CA GLU A 25 -14.68 -4.69 9.50
C GLU A 25 -14.86 -3.65 10.62
N LYS A 26 -14.23 -2.47 10.49
CA LYS A 26 -14.27 -1.40 11.52
C LYS A 26 -14.76 -0.05 11.02
N TYR A 27 -14.64 0.22 9.72
CA TYR A 27 -14.99 1.52 9.13
C TYR A 27 -16.09 1.35 8.08
N SER A 28 -17.17 2.13 8.20
CA SER A 28 -18.31 2.08 7.27
C SER A 28 -17.93 2.57 5.86
N HIS A 29 -17.04 3.55 5.77
CA HIS A 29 -16.66 4.20 4.53
C HIS A 29 -15.14 4.08 4.29
N VAL A 30 -14.78 3.24 3.32
CA VAL A 30 -13.40 3.02 2.87
C VAL A 30 -13.35 3.18 1.34
N ALA A 31 -12.63 4.20 0.88
CA ALA A 31 -12.49 4.55 -0.53
C ALA A 31 -11.03 4.41 -0.98
N PRO A 32 -10.67 3.31 -1.68
CA PRO A 32 -9.39 3.25 -2.38
C PRO A 32 -9.42 4.20 -3.58
N VAL A 33 -8.41 5.05 -3.71
CA VAL A 33 -8.27 6.03 -4.77
C VAL A 33 -6.85 6.07 -5.30
N PHE A 34 -6.73 6.49 -6.56
CA PHE A 34 -5.47 6.88 -7.19
C PHE A 34 -5.54 8.38 -7.48
N PRO A 35 -5.10 9.26 -6.54
CA PRO A 35 -5.42 10.68 -6.61
C PRO A 35 -4.80 11.36 -7.82
N TRP A 36 -5.59 12.24 -8.43
CA TRP A 36 -5.17 13.10 -9.52
C TRP A 36 -5.66 14.54 -9.30
N MET A 37 -4.78 15.50 -9.58
CA MET A 37 -5.03 16.92 -9.28
C MET A 37 -6.34 17.45 -9.88
N SER A 38 -6.65 17.07 -11.12
CA SER A 38 -7.87 17.48 -11.81
C SER A 38 -9.10 16.62 -11.53
N ARG A 39 -9.00 15.63 -10.63
CA ARG A 39 -10.09 14.71 -10.26
C ARG A 39 -10.37 14.80 -8.76
N GLU A 40 -9.68 14.05 -7.92
CA GLU A 40 -9.93 13.97 -6.48
C GLU A 40 -9.74 15.31 -5.76
N PHE A 41 -8.93 16.23 -6.32
CA PHE A 41 -8.68 17.56 -5.78
C PHE A 41 -9.35 18.71 -6.56
N CYS A 42 -10.31 18.39 -7.44
CA CYS A 42 -11.01 19.40 -8.23
C CYS A 42 -12.00 20.23 -7.38
N LYS A 43 -12.52 21.33 -7.96
CA LYS A 43 -13.49 22.21 -7.28
C LYS A 43 -14.74 21.48 -6.78
N ILE A 44 -15.19 20.46 -7.52
CA ILE A 44 -16.37 19.66 -7.14
C ILE A 44 -16.04 18.83 -5.90
N SER A 45 -14.93 18.08 -5.91
CA SER A 45 -14.50 17.26 -4.77
C SER A 45 -14.32 18.10 -3.51
N ARG A 46 -13.66 19.26 -3.61
CA ARG A 46 -13.53 20.20 -2.48
C ARG A 46 -14.86 20.66 -1.92
N ARG A 47 -15.83 20.93 -2.79
CA ARG A 47 -17.16 21.36 -2.35
C ARG A 47 -17.93 20.22 -1.68
N LEU A 48 -17.84 19.00 -2.21
CA LEU A 48 -18.53 17.83 -1.69
C LEU A 48 -17.95 17.35 -0.35
N HIS A 49 -16.64 17.44 -0.19
CA HIS A 49 -15.88 16.88 0.94
C HIS A 49 -15.31 17.94 1.88
N LYS A 50 -15.85 19.16 1.87
CA LYS A 50 -15.32 20.31 2.65
C LYS A 50 -15.29 20.06 4.16
N ASP A 51 -16.22 19.27 4.68
CA ASP A 51 -16.39 19.01 6.11
C ASP A 51 -16.01 17.55 6.47
N ASP A 52 -15.53 16.77 5.50
CA ASP A 52 -15.17 15.38 5.72
C ASP A 52 -13.79 15.27 6.39
N LEU A 53 -13.72 14.41 7.41
CA LEU A 53 -12.49 14.02 8.08
C LEU A 53 -12.25 12.52 7.91
N PHE A 54 -11.01 12.16 7.62
CA PHE A 54 -10.64 10.78 7.30
C PHE A 54 -9.20 10.47 7.68
N HIS A 55 -8.92 9.19 7.94
CA HIS A 55 -7.58 8.65 7.94
C HIS A 55 -7.12 8.33 6.52
N VAL A 56 -5.81 8.30 6.30
CA VAL A 56 -5.20 7.85 5.06
C VAL A 56 -4.30 6.65 5.36
N LEU A 57 -4.49 5.56 4.64
CA LEU A 57 -3.55 4.43 4.59
C LEU A 57 -3.02 4.32 3.16
N VAL A 58 -1.70 4.24 3.01
CA VAL A 58 -1.08 4.07 1.70
C VAL A 58 -0.63 2.63 1.52
N MET A 59 -1.02 2.00 0.40
CA MET A 59 -0.64 0.64 0.07
C MET A 59 0.15 0.60 -1.25
N PHE A 60 1.36 0.05 -1.20
CA PHE A 60 2.12 -0.31 -2.39
C PHE A 60 1.81 -1.75 -2.82
N PRO A 61 1.22 -1.98 -4.00
CA PRO A 61 1.06 -3.33 -4.52
C PRO A 61 2.42 -3.89 -4.91
N ARG A 62 2.77 -5.04 -4.37
CA ARG A 62 3.95 -5.83 -4.73
C ARG A 62 3.52 -7.13 -5.38
N ARG A 63 4.28 -7.51 -6.40
CA ARG A 63 4.10 -8.76 -7.11
C ARG A 63 4.92 -9.88 -6.46
N PRO A 64 4.43 -11.13 -6.44
CA PRO A 64 5.20 -12.27 -5.98
C PRO A 64 6.39 -12.50 -6.93
N LYS A 65 7.59 -12.68 -6.40
CA LYS A 65 8.79 -13.04 -7.17
C LYS A 65 9.30 -14.42 -6.79
N PHE A 66 9.92 -15.11 -7.75
CA PHE A 66 10.46 -16.46 -7.60
C PHE A 66 11.90 -16.48 -8.07
N ASN A 67 12.79 -17.05 -7.25
CA ASN A 67 14.16 -17.36 -7.67
C ASN A 67 14.24 -18.72 -8.37
N ASP A 68 13.40 -19.65 -7.94
CA ASP A 68 13.25 -21.01 -8.48
C ASP A 68 11.75 -21.37 -8.35
N PRO A 69 11.04 -21.64 -9.45
CA PRO A 69 9.63 -22.01 -9.40
C PRO A 69 9.36 -23.28 -8.58
N ASP A 70 10.33 -24.20 -8.49
CA ASP A 70 10.13 -25.52 -7.90
C ASP A 70 10.19 -25.53 -6.36
N ASN A 71 10.72 -24.45 -5.75
CA ASN A 71 10.86 -24.35 -4.29
C ASN A 71 9.66 -23.72 -3.59
N GLY A 72 8.72 -23.13 -4.34
CA GLY A 72 7.51 -22.48 -3.82
C GLY A 72 7.74 -21.25 -2.93
N GLU A 73 8.98 -20.78 -2.75
CA GLU A 73 9.29 -19.60 -1.95
C GLU A 73 8.97 -18.32 -2.72
N ILE A 74 8.11 -17.49 -2.12
CA ILE A 74 7.73 -16.19 -2.68
C ILE A 74 8.60 -15.12 -2.04
N TYR A 75 9.13 -14.24 -2.90
CA TYR A 75 9.91 -13.09 -2.48
C TYR A 75 9.16 -11.79 -2.77
N VAL A 76 9.30 -10.83 -1.86
CA VAL A 76 8.79 -9.46 -2.01
C VAL A 76 9.98 -8.51 -2.08
N THR A 77 9.92 -7.55 -2.99
CA THR A 77 10.95 -6.51 -3.06
C THR A 77 10.54 -5.24 -2.36
N ILE A 78 11.45 -4.71 -1.54
CA ILE A 78 11.39 -3.39 -0.93
C ILE A 78 12.55 -2.59 -1.55
N ASN A 79 12.28 -1.40 -2.08
CA ASN A 79 13.28 -0.59 -2.75
C ASN A 79 13.37 0.80 -2.12
N HIS A 80 14.42 1.55 -2.50
CA HIS A 80 14.64 2.90 -1.99
C HIS A 80 13.47 3.86 -2.28
N GLU A 81 12.69 3.66 -3.36
CA GLU A 81 11.52 4.49 -3.67
C GLU A 81 10.43 4.32 -2.61
N LEU A 82 10.18 3.07 -2.17
CA LEU A 82 9.26 2.74 -1.09
C LEU A 82 9.76 3.27 0.26
N GLU A 83 11.06 3.13 0.55
CA GLU A 83 11.66 3.67 1.78
C GLU A 83 11.58 5.20 1.83
N ALA A 84 11.87 5.88 0.72
CA ALA A 84 11.76 7.33 0.62
C ALA A 84 10.31 7.79 0.78
N PHE A 85 9.34 7.05 0.21
CA PHE A 85 7.92 7.34 0.42
C PHE A 85 7.52 7.16 1.88
N ASN A 86 7.96 6.07 2.51
CA ASN A 86 7.62 5.76 3.90
C ASN A 86 8.07 6.87 4.85
N LYS A 87 9.26 7.46 4.63
CA LYS A 87 9.74 8.62 5.42
C LYS A 87 8.77 9.80 5.37
N VAL A 88 8.25 10.14 4.19
CA VAL A 88 7.24 11.21 4.06
C VAL A 88 5.94 10.82 4.78
N GLY A 89 5.54 9.55 4.69
CA GLY A 89 4.41 9.02 5.44
C GLY A 89 4.57 9.18 6.95
N GLU A 90 5.70 8.74 7.50
CA GLU A 90 6.05 8.84 8.92
C GLU A 90 6.01 10.29 9.42
N GLU A 91 6.64 11.21 8.69
CA GLU A 91 6.64 12.65 9.02
C GLU A 91 5.23 13.25 9.09
N LYS A 92 4.29 12.72 8.32
CA LYS A 92 2.91 13.19 8.23
C LYS A 92 1.93 12.31 9.02
N GLY A 93 2.41 11.29 9.75
CA GLY A 93 1.57 10.35 10.49
C GLY A 93 0.68 9.48 9.61
N VAL A 94 1.10 9.18 8.38
CA VAL A 94 0.40 8.33 7.41
C VAL A 94 1.05 6.95 7.38
N PRO A 95 0.34 5.87 7.80
CA PRO A 95 0.86 4.52 7.67
C PRO A 95 1.04 4.14 6.20
N VAL A 96 2.19 3.54 5.89
CA VAL A 96 2.54 3.05 4.56
C VAL A 96 2.84 1.56 4.63
N ILE A 97 2.08 0.78 3.88
CA ILE A 97 2.23 -0.68 3.85
C ILE A 97 2.52 -1.17 2.44
N ALA A 98 3.08 -2.37 2.35
CA ALA A 98 3.16 -3.13 1.11
C ALA A 98 2.30 -4.40 1.19
N GLY A 99 1.63 -4.73 0.09
CA GLY A 99 0.83 -5.94 -0.03
C GLY A 99 1.37 -6.87 -1.12
N CYS A 100 1.32 -8.19 -0.92
CA CYS A 100 1.66 -9.17 -1.95
C CYS A 100 0.71 -10.37 -1.91
N PRO A 101 0.11 -10.79 -3.05
CA PRO A 101 -0.61 -12.06 -3.12
C PRO A 101 0.34 -13.22 -2.82
N ARG A 102 -0.08 -14.16 -1.96
CA ARG A 102 0.68 -15.39 -1.68
C ARG A 102 0.24 -16.46 -2.67
N ALA A 103 0.57 -16.25 -3.95
CA ALA A 103 0.20 -17.13 -5.05
C ALA A 103 1.40 -17.46 -5.94
N VAL A 104 1.56 -18.74 -6.31
CA VAL A 104 2.74 -19.24 -7.05
C VAL A 104 2.61 -19.19 -8.57
N ASP A 105 1.38 -19.11 -9.10
CA ASP A 105 1.09 -18.98 -10.52
C ASP A 105 -0.24 -18.23 -10.77
N ILE A 106 -0.62 -18.05 -12.05
CA ILE A 106 -1.82 -17.31 -12.45
C ILE A 106 -3.13 -17.99 -12.00
N TRP A 107 -3.16 -19.32 -11.94
CA TRP A 107 -4.35 -20.09 -11.58
C TRP A 107 -4.53 -20.16 -10.06
N ASP A 108 -3.43 -20.25 -9.33
CA ASP A 108 -3.39 -20.05 -7.88
C ASP A 108 -3.82 -18.62 -7.52
N LEU A 109 -3.33 -17.62 -8.27
CA LEU A 109 -3.71 -16.22 -8.11
C LEU A 109 -5.22 -16.00 -8.27
N ALA A 110 -5.86 -16.69 -9.23
CA ALA A 110 -7.30 -16.59 -9.46
C ALA A 110 -8.15 -17.00 -8.23
N ASN A 111 -7.61 -17.86 -7.37
CA ASN A 111 -8.26 -18.35 -6.15
C ASN A 111 -7.58 -17.83 -4.87
N CYS A 112 -6.72 -16.81 -4.99
CA CYS A 112 -5.91 -16.34 -3.88
C CYS A 112 -6.75 -15.58 -2.84
N HIS A 113 -6.78 -16.13 -1.62
CA HIS A 113 -7.41 -15.49 -0.46
C HIS A 113 -6.42 -15.16 0.65
N ASN A 114 -5.14 -15.43 0.42
CA ASN A 114 -4.06 -15.20 1.38
C ASN A 114 -3.09 -14.14 0.85
N TYR A 115 -2.89 -13.10 1.65
CA TYR A 115 -2.13 -11.92 1.28
C TYR A 115 -1.11 -11.64 2.37
N VAL A 116 0.08 -11.23 1.94
CA VAL A 116 1.13 -10.78 2.84
C VAL A 116 1.10 -9.27 2.92
N TRP A 117 1.02 -8.76 4.14
CA TRP A 117 1.03 -7.34 4.44
C TRP A 117 2.28 -6.99 5.24
N LEU A 118 2.92 -5.88 4.89
CA LEU A 118 4.19 -5.45 5.45
C LEU A 118 4.06 -3.99 5.87
N ASP A 119 4.45 -3.68 7.11
CA ASP A 119 4.65 -2.30 7.54
C ASP A 119 6.01 -1.81 7.05
N LEU A 120 6.02 -0.76 6.22
CA LEU A 120 7.27 -0.21 5.70
C LEU A 120 8.04 0.58 6.76
N ALA A 121 7.40 1.02 7.85
CA ALA A 121 8.07 1.65 8.98
C ALA A 121 8.89 0.65 9.81
N GLN A 122 8.46 -0.61 9.86
CA GLN A 122 9.11 -1.67 10.64
C GLN A 122 10.02 -2.58 9.80
N SER A 123 10.07 -2.37 8.48
CA SER A 123 10.94 -3.16 7.63
C SER A 123 12.41 -2.77 7.83
N ASN A 124 13.08 -3.36 8.83
CA ASN A 124 14.55 -3.40 8.95
C ASN A 124 15.22 -4.23 7.83
N ASN A 125 14.46 -4.56 6.79
CA ASN A 125 14.86 -5.38 5.66
C ASN A 125 15.56 -4.50 4.62
N HIS A 126 16.84 -4.23 4.89
CA HIS A 126 17.75 -3.55 3.96
C HIS A 126 18.03 -4.39 2.69
N GLU A 127 17.54 -5.63 2.63
CA GLU A 127 17.64 -6.50 1.47
C GLU A 127 16.59 -6.09 0.43
N TYR A 128 17.02 -5.83 -0.81
CA TYR A 128 16.11 -5.50 -1.91
C TYR A 128 15.07 -6.61 -2.19
N LEU A 129 15.40 -7.86 -1.89
CA LEU A 129 14.58 -9.04 -2.16
C LEU A 129 14.45 -9.88 -0.88
N ASN A 130 13.22 -10.03 -0.38
CA ASN A 130 12.95 -10.62 0.92
C ASN A 130 12.05 -11.87 0.80
N PRO A 131 12.50 -13.05 1.24
CA PRO A 131 11.65 -14.24 1.27
C PRO A 131 10.55 -14.10 2.32
N ILE A 132 9.32 -14.44 1.95
CA ILE A 132 8.14 -14.34 2.84
C ILE A 132 8.32 -15.24 4.05
N SER A 133 8.86 -16.45 3.90
CA SER A 133 9.07 -17.37 5.04
C SER A 133 10.03 -16.81 6.09
N LYS A 134 11.04 -16.04 5.68
CA LYS A 134 11.98 -15.36 6.59
C LYS A 134 11.31 -14.19 7.31
N MET A 135 10.45 -13.44 6.62
CA MET A 135 9.70 -12.32 7.21
C MET A 135 8.66 -12.81 8.22
N GLU A 136 7.97 -13.91 7.91
CA GLU A 136 7.01 -14.59 8.80
C GLU A 136 7.69 -15.05 10.09
N LYS A 137 8.83 -15.74 10.00
CA LYS A 137 9.63 -16.16 11.17
C LYS A 137 10.12 -15.01 12.04
N LYS A 138 10.33 -13.82 11.46
CA LYS A 138 10.76 -12.62 12.18
C LYS A 138 9.59 -11.83 12.78
N GLY A 139 8.34 -12.20 12.50
CA GLY A 139 7.17 -11.45 12.94
C GLY A 139 7.03 -10.09 12.26
N CYS A 140 7.54 -9.93 11.03
CA CYS A 140 7.49 -8.66 10.29
C CYS A 140 6.22 -8.50 9.45
N LEU A 141 5.31 -9.48 9.47
CA LEU A 141 4.08 -9.46 8.69
C LEU A 141 2.95 -8.89 9.54
N LEU A 142 2.11 -8.07 8.93
CA LEU A 142 0.94 -7.49 9.59
C LEU A 142 -0.24 -8.45 9.52
N GLU A 143 -0.87 -8.66 10.68
CA GLU A 143 -2.19 -9.24 10.76
C GLU A 143 -3.26 -8.16 10.55
N LYS A 144 -4.52 -8.60 10.38
CA LYS A 144 -5.63 -7.67 10.13
C LYS A 144 -5.82 -6.67 11.29
N GLU A 145 -5.61 -7.11 12.53
CA GLU A 145 -5.69 -6.26 13.71
C GLU A 145 -4.61 -5.17 13.72
N ASP A 146 -3.41 -5.49 13.23
CA ASP A 146 -2.29 -4.54 13.14
C ASP A 146 -2.59 -3.45 12.11
N ILE A 147 -3.13 -3.84 10.94
CA ILE A 147 -3.55 -2.88 9.89
C ILE A 147 -4.61 -1.92 10.45
N VAL A 148 -5.60 -2.44 11.17
CA VAL A 148 -6.63 -1.61 11.80
C VAL A 148 -6.03 -0.69 12.86
N ALA A 149 -5.06 -1.17 13.64
CA ALA A 149 -4.38 -0.37 14.66
C ALA A 149 -3.55 0.76 14.03
N LEU A 150 -2.84 0.49 12.93
CA LEU A 150 -2.10 1.50 12.17
C LEU A 150 -3.01 2.66 11.74
N VAL A 151 -4.18 2.35 11.17
CA VAL A 151 -5.16 3.36 10.76
C VAL A 151 -5.70 4.12 11.96
N ARG A 152 -6.10 3.44 13.03
CA ARG A 152 -6.66 4.07 14.23
C ARG A 152 -5.70 5.08 14.85
N ASN A 153 -4.40 4.79 14.80
CA ASN A 153 -3.36 5.63 15.38
C ASN A 153 -2.78 6.64 14.38
N SER A 154 -3.27 6.69 13.14
CA SER A 154 -2.77 7.61 12.11
C SER A 154 -3.27 9.03 12.30
N ALA A 155 -2.60 9.97 11.64
CA ALA A 155 -3.08 11.33 11.50
C ALA A 155 -4.46 11.39 10.80
N ILE A 156 -5.20 12.44 11.14
CA ILE A 156 -6.51 12.77 10.57
C ILE A 156 -6.33 13.88 9.55
N PHE A 157 -6.96 13.69 8.40
CA PHE A 157 -6.89 14.59 7.24
C PHE A 157 -8.25 15.17 6.91
N ASN A 158 -8.21 16.35 6.30
CA ASN A 158 -9.26 16.83 5.42
C ASN A 158 -8.72 16.83 3.97
N LEU A 159 -9.53 17.26 3.00
CA LEU A 159 -9.09 17.20 1.59
C LEU A 159 -7.90 18.13 1.28
N GLU A 160 -7.74 19.25 2.00
CA GLU A 160 -6.63 20.19 1.83
C GLU A 160 -5.32 19.60 2.36
N THR A 161 -5.31 19.14 3.62
CA THR A 161 -4.10 18.53 4.20
C THR A 161 -3.73 17.22 3.52
N PHE A 162 -4.71 16.50 2.94
CA PHE A 162 -4.44 15.31 2.14
C PHE A 162 -3.78 15.66 0.80
N GLU A 163 -4.20 16.75 0.15
CA GLU A 163 -3.54 17.23 -1.07
C GLU A 163 -2.10 17.62 -0.81
N ASP A 164 -1.84 18.34 0.28
CA ASP A 164 -0.49 18.75 0.68
C ASP A 164 0.41 17.51 0.87
N PHE A 165 -0.07 16.51 1.62
CA PHE A 165 0.63 15.24 1.75
C PHE A 165 0.87 14.56 0.39
N TRP A 166 -0.14 14.50 -0.47
CA TRP A 166 -0.01 13.86 -1.79
C TRP A 166 1.01 14.57 -2.68
N ARG A 167 1.08 15.90 -2.63
CA ARG A 167 2.08 16.70 -3.35
C ARG A 167 3.48 16.45 -2.81
N ASP A 168 3.67 16.55 -1.50
CA ASP A 168 4.95 16.31 -0.82
C ASP A 168 5.50 14.90 -1.15
N ALA A 169 4.62 13.90 -1.06
CA ALA A 169 4.95 12.52 -1.36
C ALA A 169 5.32 12.33 -2.84
N LYS A 170 4.66 13.04 -3.76
CA LYS A 170 4.96 12.98 -5.20
C LYS A 170 6.29 13.66 -5.55
N GLU A 171 6.61 14.77 -4.89
CA GLU A 171 7.84 15.55 -5.13
C GLU A 171 9.10 14.86 -4.58
N THR A 172 8.95 14.06 -3.53
CA THR A 172 10.05 13.33 -2.88
C THR A 172 10.43 12.05 -3.64
N GLN A 173 9.60 11.59 -4.58
CA GLN A 173 9.91 10.42 -5.40
C GLN A 173 10.92 10.78 -6.51
N PRO A 174 11.89 9.90 -6.82
CA PRO A 174 12.88 10.18 -7.85
C PRO A 174 12.21 10.50 -9.18
N TYR A 175 12.48 11.69 -9.69
CA TYR A 175 11.85 12.22 -10.89
C TYR A 175 12.21 11.37 -12.10
N ARG A 176 11.24 10.64 -12.65
CA ARG A 176 11.31 10.11 -14.01
C ARG A 176 10.34 10.89 -14.89
N MET A 177 10.66 11.00 -16.17
CA MET A 177 9.88 11.73 -17.19
C MET A 177 8.39 11.33 -17.25
N TYR A 178 8.01 10.19 -16.66
CA TYR A 178 6.64 9.64 -16.59
C TYR A 178 6.09 9.40 -15.17
N GLY A 179 6.72 9.97 -14.13
CA GLY A 179 6.33 9.79 -12.72
C GLY A 179 7.01 8.58 -12.04
N SER A 180 6.64 8.31 -10.78
CA SER A 180 7.20 7.18 -10.00
C SER A 180 6.94 5.86 -10.71
N GLN A 181 7.91 4.94 -10.65
CA GLN A 181 7.74 3.61 -11.24
C GLN A 181 6.64 2.82 -10.51
N TYR A 182 6.46 3.10 -9.22
CA TYR A 182 5.45 2.46 -8.37
C TYR A 182 4.38 3.47 -7.97
N LYS A 183 3.14 3.09 -8.26
CA LYS A 183 1.95 3.86 -7.98
C LYS A 183 1.28 3.28 -6.74
N PRO A 184 1.30 3.97 -5.59
CA PRO A 184 0.56 3.52 -4.43
C PRO A 184 -0.94 3.72 -4.64
N VAL A 185 -1.73 2.95 -3.89
CA VAL A 185 -3.16 3.17 -3.72
C VAL A 185 -3.38 3.83 -2.36
N TYR A 186 -4.20 4.88 -2.33
CA TYR A 186 -4.54 5.61 -1.11
C TYR A 186 -5.92 5.17 -0.64
N PHE A 187 -6.03 4.70 0.58
CA PHE A 187 -7.31 4.35 1.19
C PHE A 187 -7.74 5.52 2.07
N LEU A 188 -8.79 6.22 1.64
CA LEU A 188 -9.44 7.26 2.44
C LEU A 188 -10.48 6.59 3.33
N ILE A 189 -10.33 6.74 4.64
CA ILE A 189 -11.08 5.99 5.64
C ILE A 189 -11.81 6.99 6.54
N LYS A 190 -13.12 7.14 6.33
CA LYS A 190 -13.91 8.17 7.01
C LYS A 190 -14.07 7.85 8.50
N ILE A 191 -14.00 8.89 9.34
CA ILE A 191 -14.11 8.73 10.81
C ILE A 191 -15.58 8.65 11.25
N TYR A 192 -16.48 9.35 10.56
CA TYR A 192 -17.92 9.45 10.89
C TYR A 192 -18.82 9.40 9.65
#